data_AF-A0A8R1IJZ2-F1
#
_entry.id   AF-A0A8R1IJZ2-F1
#
_cell.length_a   1.000
_cell.length_b   1.000
_cell.length_c   1.000
_cell.angle_alpha   90.00
_cell.angle_beta   90.00
_cell.angle_gamma   90.00
#
_symmetry.space_group_name_H-M   'P 1'
#
loop_
_entity.id
_entity.type
_entity.pdbx_description
1 polymer ?
#
loop_
_entity_poly.entity_id
_entity_poly.type
_entity_poly.pdbx_seq_one_letter_code
_entity_poly.pdbx_strand_id
1 'polypeptide(L)'
;CVIDPLIAHSIQLDTKCQVLPRELKEQKKILKKSKRETERYEERVEALEEAVLMAERAGDVIEKCKSGGRGRPSRVDSCESSLCLAGKAKKNTFSSLNVFVCPNCSKNVHRVCSFQFTVEEDLQLSNAMKICLDCSVGSTMSLDTRDTLLKQVASRLKRDLEDDGILLAEANEMVTELEDNLQKSSGPTRKKFEEVLRSFGVDQRVWLQEFTGNNIRKILRPQNIDAILA
;
A
#
# COMPACT_ATOMS: atom_id res chain seq x y z
N CYS A 1 -17.85 -23.85 18.18
CA CYS A 1 -19.30 -24.09 18.26
C CYS A 1 -19.75 -25.03 17.13
N VAL A 2 -20.81 -25.84 17.30
CA VAL A 2 -21.30 -26.79 16.26
C VAL A 2 -21.79 -26.08 14.99
N ILE A 3 -22.19 -24.81 15.10
CA ILE A 3 -22.67 -24.01 13.97
C ILE A 3 -21.52 -23.39 13.17
N ASP A 4 -20.34 -23.14 13.77
CA ASP A 4 -19.24 -22.43 13.11
C ASP A 4 -18.83 -23.07 11.77
N PRO A 5 -18.78 -24.40 11.60
CA PRO A 5 -18.50 -25.03 10.30
C PRO A 5 -19.57 -24.72 9.24
N LEU A 6 -20.85 -24.63 9.63
CA LEU A 6 -21.94 -24.28 8.71
C LEU A 6 -21.87 -22.80 8.29
N ILE A 7 -21.52 -21.93 9.25
CA ILE A 7 -21.23 -20.51 8.96
C ILE A 7 -20.07 -20.41 7.96
N ALA A 8 -18.94 -21.05 8.29
CA ALA A 8 -17.75 -21.04 7.45
C ALA A 8 -18.04 -21.57 6.05
N HIS A 9 -18.85 -22.63 5.93
CA HIS A 9 -19.21 -23.19 4.64
C HIS A 9 -20.11 -22.25 3.83
N SER A 10 -21.09 -21.59 4.45
CA SER A 10 -21.92 -20.59 3.76
C SER A 10 -21.06 -19.45 3.19
N ILE A 11 -20.05 -19.00 3.95
CA ILE A 11 -19.12 -17.96 3.51
C ILE A 11 -18.21 -18.45 2.37
N GLN A 12 -17.76 -19.72 2.39
CA GLN A 12 -17.00 -20.31 1.27
C GLN A 12 -17.81 -20.30 -0.03
N LEU A 13 -19.11 -20.58 0.05
CA LEU A 13 -20.00 -20.61 -1.13
C LEU A 13 -20.29 -19.20 -1.65
N ASP A 14 -20.35 -18.22 -0.76
CA ASP A 14 -20.68 -16.84 -1.10
C ASP A 14 -19.45 -16.01 -1.56
N THR A 15 -18.22 -16.45 -1.24
CA THR A 15 -16.96 -15.74 -1.59
C THR A 15 -16.41 -16.23 -2.92
N LYS A 16 -16.13 -15.30 -3.83
CA LYS A 16 -15.68 -15.55 -5.21
C LYS A 16 -14.20 -15.27 -5.43
N CYS A 17 -13.62 -14.30 -4.73
CA CYS A 17 -12.23 -13.91 -4.94
C CYS A 17 -11.20 -14.98 -4.55
N GLN A 18 -11.55 -15.92 -3.66
CA GLN A 18 -10.62 -16.96 -3.22
C GLN A 18 -11.29 -18.17 -2.58
N VAL A 19 -10.55 -19.28 -2.55
CA VAL A 19 -10.93 -20.47 -1.79
C VAL A 19 -10.60 -20.26 -0.31
N LEU A 20 -11.65 -20.15 0.51
CA LEU A 20 -11.52 -20.00 1.95
C LEU A 20 -11.35 -21.35 2.67
N PRO A 21 -10.66 -21.40 3.82
CA PRO A 21 -10.54 -22.60 4.65
C PRO A 21 -11.89 -22.97 5.31
N ARG A 22 -12.01 -24.22 5.78
CA ARG A 22 -13.25 -24.73 6.38
C ARG A 22 -13.54 -24.17 7.77
N GLU A 23 -12.53 -23.64 8.46
CA GLU A 23 -12.67 -23.12 9.80
C GLU A 23 -12.91 -21.62 9.81
N LEU A 24 -14.00 -21.18 10.46
CA LEU A 24 -14.34 -19.76 10.58
C LEU A 24 -13.22 -18.93 11.22
N LYS A 25 -12.48 -19.53 12.18
CA LYS A 25 -11.33 -18.88 12.82
C LYS A 25 -10.21 -18.59 11.82
N GLU A 26 -9.97 -19.49 10.87
CA GLU A 26 -8.96 -19.32 9.84
C GLU A 26 -9.40 -18.32 8.77
N GLN A 27 -10.67 -18.34 8.37
CA GLN A 27 -11.24 -17.32 7.47
C GLN A 27 -11.08 -15.91 8.04
N LYS A 28 -11.35 -15.71 9.33
CA LYS A 28 -11.13 -14.43 10.03
C LYS A 28 -9.64 -14.04 10.07
N LYS A 29 -8.72 -15.00 10.19
CA LYS A 29 -7.27 -14.72 10.10
C LYS A 29 -6.88 -14.26 8.70
N ILE A 30 -7.46 -14.85 7.65
CA ILE A 30 -7.23 -14.43 6.26
C ILE A 30 -7.67 -12.98 6.09
N LEU A 31 -8.90 -12.62 6.49
CA LEU A 31 -9.36 -11.23 6.44
C LEU A 31 -8.39 -10.28 7.16
N LYS A 32 -7.92 -10.63 8.37
CA LYS A 32 -6.94 -9.82 9.09
C LYS A 32 -5.60 -9.70 8.35
N LYS A 33 -5.17 -10.76 7.67
CA LYS A 33 -3.94 -10.74 6.86
C LYS A 33 -4.13 -9.88 5.62
N SER A 34 -5.23 -10.05 4.89
CA SER A 34 -5.57 -9.25 3.70
C SER A 34 -5.63 -7.77 4.03
N LYS A 35 -6.28 -7.37 5.13
CA LYS A 35 -6.28 -5.96 5.58
C LYS A 35 -4.88 -5.39 5.79
N ARG A 36 -4.02 -6.13 6.48
CA ARG A 36 -2.62 -5.71 6.71
C ARG A 36 -1.81 -5.63 5.43
N GLU A 37 -2.16 -6.46 4.45
CA GLU A 37 -1.52 -6.43 3.14
C GLU A 37 -2.00 -5.23 2.32
N THR A 38 -3.30 -4.93 2.34
CA THR A 38 -3.88 -3.69 1.79
C THR A 38 -3.23 -2.45 2.38
N GLU A 39 -3.13 -2.36 3.72
CA GLU A 39 -2.46 -1.24 4.43
C GLU A 39 -1.02 -1.03 3.90
N ARG A 40 -0.28 -2.11 3.59
CA ARG A 40 1.06 -2.00 3.01
C ARG A 40 1.06 -1.47 1.59
N TYR A 41 0.08 -1.85 0.77
CA TYR A 41 -0.06 -1.29 -0.57
C TYR A 41 -0.45 0.20 -0.50
N GLU A 42 -1.30 0.60 0.44
CA GLU A 42 -1.64 2.01 0.68
C GLU A 42 -0.38 2.83 1.02
N GLU A 43 0.42 2.36 1.98
CA GLU A 43 1.68 3.00 2.37
C GLU A 43 2.65 3.13 1.17
N ARG A 44 2.74 2.11 0.32
CA ARG A 44 3.61 2.13 -0.87
C ARG A 44 3.13 3.12 -1.93
N VAL A 45 1.82 3.14 -2.21
CA VAL A 45 1.21 4.10 -3.13
C VAL A 45 1.45 5.53 -2.65
N GLU A 46 1.18 5.83 -1.38
CA GLU A 46 1.42 7.16 -0.80
C GLU A 46 2.89 7.59 -0.93
N ALA A 47 3.83 6.68 -0.63
CA ALA A 47 5.25 6.95 -0.78
C ALA A 47 5.67 7.20 -2.24
N LEU A 48 5.09 6.46 -3.20
CA LEU A 48 5.35 6.65 -4.63
C LEU A 48 4.73 7.95 -5.16
N GLU A 49 3.55 8.35 -4.68
CA GLU A 49 2.95 9.65 -5.00
C GLU A 49 3.86 10.80 -4.57
N GLU A 50 4.42 10.74 -3.35
CA GLU A 50 5.39 11.74 -2.89
C GLU A 50 6.66 11.73 -3.75
N ALA A 51 7.16 10.55 -4.10
CA ALA A 51 8.35 10.40 -4.94
C ALA A 51 8.16 10.98 -6.34
N VAL A 52 7.02 10.71 -6.99
CA VAL A 52 6.65 11.28 -8.29
C VAL A 52 6.58 12.81 -8.19
N LEU A 53 5.93 13.33 -7.16
CA LEU A 53 5.81 14.77 -6.92
C LEU A 53 7.18 15.43 -6.73
N MET A 54 8.10 14.79 -6.00
CA MET A 54 9.47 15.29 -5.84
C MET A 54 10.26 15.28 -7.17
N ALA A 55 10.08 14.25 -7.99
CA ALA A 55 10.72 14.16 -9.31
C ALA A 55 10.22 15.25 -10.27
N GLU A 56 8.91 15.54 -10.27
CA GLU A 56 8.32 16.62 -11.08
C GLU A 56 8.85 17.99 -10.64
N ARG A 57 8.89 18.25 -9.33
CA ARG A 57 9.47 19.49 -8.78
C ARG A 57 10.95 19.64 -9.11
N ALA A 58 11.71 18.55 -9.12
CA ALA A 58 13.09 18.55 -9.58
C ALA A 58 13.18 18.94 -11.06
N GLY A 59 12.24 18.47 -11.89
CA GLY A 59 12.13 18.81 -13.31
C GLY A 59 11.91 20.31 -13.52
N ASP A 60 10.97 20.90 -12.79
CA ASP A 60 10.70 22.34 -12.82
C ASP A 60 11.94 23.18 -12.49
N VAL A 61 12.75 22.72 -11.53
CA VAL A 61 14.00 23.38 -11.14
C VAL A 61 15.04 23.30 -12.26
N ILE A 62 15.17 22.14 -12.92
CA ILE A 62 16.09 21.97 -14.05
C ILE A 62 15.66 22.84 -15.24
N GLU A 63 14.38 22.82 -15.61
CA GLU A 63 13.78 23.67 -16.66
C GLU A 63 14.06 25.17 -16.40
N LYS A 64 13.90 25.61 -15.15
CA LYS A 64 14.22 26.98 -14.75
C LYS A 64 15.72 27.30 -14.88
N CYS A 65 16.59 26.33 -14.62
CA CYS A 65 18.03 26.51 -14.81
C CYS A 65 18.39 26.62 -16.30
N LYS A 66 17.76 25.84 -17.17
CA LYS A 66 17.96 25.91 -18.63
C LYS A 66 17.54 27.25 -19.22
N SER A 67 16.44 27.83 -18.73
CA SER A 67 15.92 29.14 -19.17
C SER A 67 16.71 30.35 -18.63
N GLY A 68 17.88 30.14 -18.02
CA GLY A 68 18.73 31.24 -17.51
C GLY A 68 18.18 31.90 -16.24
N GLY A 69 17.19 31.29 -15.59
CA GLY A 69 16.66 31.77 -14.32
C GLY A 69 17.76 31.77 -13.25
N ARG A 70 18.15 32.96 -12.77
CA ARG A 70 19.06 33.06 -11.63
C ARG A 70 18.34 32.48 -10.40
N GLY A 71 18.72 31.26 -10.03
CA GLY A 71 18.38 30.72 -8.71
C GLY A 71 18.86 31.67 -7.62
N ARG A 72 18.15 31.68 -6.48
CA ARG A 72 18.60 32.43 -5.30
C ARG A 72 19.99 31.87 -4.88
N PRO A 73 20.91 32.67 -4.31
CA PRO A 73 22.09 32.12 -3.67
C PRO A 73 21.68 30.99 -2.71
N SER A 74 22.39 29.86 -2.79
CA SER A 74 22.13 28.69 -1.93
C SER A 74 22.15 29.17 -0.47
N ARG A 75 21.09 28.86 0.29
CA ARG A 75 21.08 29.01 1.75
C ARG A 75 21.47 27.73 2.47
N VAL A 76 21.77 26.67 1.71
CA VAL A 76 22.13 25.36 2.23
C VAL A 76 23.60 25.16 1.91
N ASP A 77 24.45 25.48 2.89
CA ASP A 77 25.91 25.53 2.74
C ASP A 77 26.56 24.15 2.66
N SER A 78 25.78 23.05 2.68
CA SER A 78 26.31 21.70 2.79
C SER A 78 26.22 20.85 1.51
N CYS A 79 25.58 21.29 0.42
CA CYS A 79 25.45 20.45 -0.78
C CYS A 79 26.47 20.80 -1.86
N GLU A 80 27.33 19.84 -2.17
CA GLU A 80 28.45 19.93 -3.11
C GLU A 80 28.16 19.24 -4.45
N SER A 81 26.89 18.89 -4.71
CA SER A 81 26.46 18.42 -6.03
C SER A 81 26.73 19.50 -7.09
N SER A 82 27.19 19.06 -8.26
CA SER A 82 27.33 19.87 -9.47
C SER A 82 26.05 20.61 -9.86
N LEU A 83 24.88 20.08 -9.49
CA LEU A 83 23.60 20.80 -9.55
C LEU A 83 22.82 20.61 -8.23
N CYS A 84 22.92 21.60 -7.35
CA CYS A 84 22.12 21.63 -6.13
C CYS A 84 20.67 22.07 -6.42
N LEU A 85 19.77 21.11 -6.63
CA LEU A 85 18.34 21.37 -6.86
C LEU A 85 17.70 22.14 -5.71
N ALA A 86 17.97 21.73 -4.47
CA ALA A 86 17.46 22.42 -3.27
C ALA A 86 17.90 23.89 -3.20
N GLY A 87 19.16 24.18 -3.56
CA GLY A 87 19.70 25.54 -3.58
C GLY A 87 19.12 26.39 -4.71
N LYS A 88 18.69 25.78 -5.81
CA LYS A 88 18.09 26.46 -6.97
C LYS A 88 16.56 26.60 -6.87
N ALA A 89 15.92 25.81 -6.03
CA ALA A 89 14.47 25.79 -5.83
C ALA A 89 13.95 26.98 -5.00
N LYS A 90 12.62 27.13 -4.95
CA LYS A 90 11.97 28.05 -4.01
C LYS A 90 11.99 27.44 -2.60
N LYS A 91 11.77 28.28 -1.58
CA LYS A 91 11.65 27.80 -0.19
C LYS A 91 10.50 26.79 -0.11
N ASN A 92 10.71 25.69 0.62
CA ASN A 92 9.75 24.61 0.84
C ASN A 92 9.34 23.85 -0.44
N THR A 93 10.10 23.94 -1.54
CA THR A 93 9.82 23.10 -2.72
C THR A 93 10.01 21.61 -2.42
N PHE A 94 11.00 21.26 -1.59
CA PHE A 94 11.21 19.88 -1.17
C PHE A 94 10.81 19.73 0.31
N SER A 95 10.05 18.68 0.63
CA SER A 95 9.54 18.36 1.98
C SER A 95 10.67 17.97 2.94
N SER A 96 11.66 17.24 2.45
CA SER A 96 12.88 16.88 3.18
C SER A 96 14.14 17.20 2.37
N LEU A 97 15.20 17.60 3.07
CA LEU A 97 16.52 17.89 2.50
C LEU A 97 17.58 16.97 3.10
N ASN A 98 17.32 15.67 3.11
CA ASN A 98 18.27 14.68 3.61
C ASN A 98 19.57 14.76 2.80
N VAL A 99 20.69 14.77 3.50
CA VAL A 99 22.05 14.82 2.93
C VAL A 99 22.77 13.51 3.25
N PHE A 100 23.56 13.02 2.31
CA PHE A 100 24.48 11.91 2.52
C PHE A 100 25.89 12.27 2.02
N VAL A 101 26.88 11.53 2.50
CA VAL A 101 28.27 11.64 2.02
C VAL A 101 28.49 10.57 0.96
N CYS A 102 28.81 10.98 -0.27
CA CYS A 102 29.11 10.03 -1.34
C CYS A 102 30.45 9.32 -1.07
N PRO A 103 30.51 7.97 -0.98
CA PRO A 103 31.74 7.26 -0.65
C PRO A 103 32.83 7.42 -1.73
N ASN A 104 32.44 7.64 -2.99
CA ASN A 104 33.40 7.74 -4.11
C ASN A 104 34.12 9.09 -4.21
N CYS A 105 33.50 10.19 -3.76
CA CYS A 105 34.07 11.53 -3.89
C CYS A 105 34.06 12.34 -2.58
N SER A 106 33.57 11.76 -1.49
CA SER A 106 33.41 12.37 -0.16
C SER A 106 32.55 13.65 -0.12
N LYS A 107 31.84 13.96 -1.21
CA LYS A 107 30.96 15.14 -1.29
C LYS A 107 29.68 14.92 -0.49
N ASN A 108 29.26 15.97 0.19
CA ASN A 108 27.94 16.05 0.82
C ASN A 108 26.88 16.38 -0.24
N VAL A 109 25.86 15.54 -0.40
CA VAL A 109 24.88 15.68 -1.47
C VAL A 109 23.46 15.47 -0.93
N HIS A 110 22.53 16.36 -1.28
CA HIS A 110 21.12 16.10 -1.01
C HIS A 110 20.64 14.88 -1.81
N ARG A 111 19.76 14.07 -1.22
CA ARG A 111 19.15 12.91 -1.90
C ARG A 111 18.46 13.29 -3.21
N VAL A 112 17.68 14.38 -3.19
CA VAL A 112 17.03 14.93 -4.39
C VAL A 112 18.03 15.31 -5.49
N CYS A 113 19.21 15.81 -5.13
CA CYS A 113 20.26 16.15 -6.10
C CYS A 113 20.93 14.92 -6.73
N SER A 114 20.66 13.72 -6.21
CA SER A 114 21.07 12.43 -6.78
C SER A 114 19.91 11.63 -7.37
N PHE A 115 18.74 12.26 -7.55
CA PHE A 115 17.50 11.63 -8.04
C PHE A 115 17.05 10.43 -7.22
N GLN A 116 17.34 10.46 -5.92
CA GLN A 116 16.82 9.51 -4.95
C GLN A 116 15.57 10.09 -4.31
N PHE A 117 14.43 9.49 -4.60
CA PHE A 117 13.10 10.00 -4.22
C PHE A 117 12.32 9.04 -3.31
N THR A 118 12.68 7.74 -3.24
CA THR A 118 11.92 6.77 -2.44
C THR A 118 12.56 6.49 -1.08
N VAL A 119 11.79 5.97 -0.13
CA VAL A 119 12.29 5.56 1.20
C VAL A 119 13.12 4.28 1.11
N GLU A 120 12.85 3.40 0.15
CA GLU A 120 13.64 2.18 -0.09
C GLU A 120 15.06 2.51 -0.55
N GLU A 121 15.23 3.53 -1.39
CA GLU A 121 16.55 4.10 -1.72
C GLU A 121 17.26 4.67 -0.46
N ASP A 122 16.51 4.96 0.62
CA ASP A 122 17.08 5.39 1.91
C ASP A 122 17.54 4.22 2.79
N LEU A 123 16.76 3.13 2.79
CA LEU A 123 16.93 1.97 3.69
C LEU A 123 17.80 0.86 3.10
N GLN A 124 17.72 0.60 1.78
CA GLN A 124 18.44 -0.49 1.11
C GLN A 124 19.93 -0.20 0.91
N LEU A 125 20.34 1.06 1.04
CA LEU A 125 21.73 1.44 0.95
C LEU A 125 22.21 1.71 2.38
N SER A 126 22.93 0.73 2.97
CA SER A 126 23.92 1.08 3.99
C SER A 126 24.73 2.28 3.48
N ASN A 127 25.19 3.19 4.36
CA ASN A 127 25.92 4.40 3.94
C ASN A 127 27.07 4.13 2.93
N ALA A 128 27.53 2.88 2.81
CA ALA A 128 28.50 2.41 1.83
C ALA A 128 28.05 2.36 0.36
N MET A 129 26.76 2.50 0.02
CA MET A 129 26.27 2.39 -1.37
C MET A 129 25.53 3.62 -1.91
N LYS A 130 25.34 4.69 -1.12
CA LYS A 130 24.73 5.95 -1.62
C LYS A 130 25.77 6.76 -2.39
N ILE A 131 25.85 6.58 -3.70
CA ILE A 131 26.72 7.37 -4.59
C ILE A 131 25.99 8.58 -5.17
N CYS A 132 26.71 9.69 -5.40
CA CYS A 132 26.14 10.86 -6.05
C CYS A 132 25.94 10.65 -7.56
N LEU A 133 25.10 11.47 -8.18
CA LEU A 133 24.74 11.35 -9.60
C LEU A 133 25.95 11.37 -10.55
N ASP A 134 26.91 12.28 -10.30
CA ASP A 134 28.10 12.38 -11.14
C ASP A 134 28.99 11.11 -10.99
N CYS A 135 29.08 10.55 -9.78
CA CYS A 135 29.82 9.30 -9.53
C CYS A 135 29.11 8.07 -10.10
N SER A 136 27.77 8.04 -10.14
CA SER A 136 27.04 6.93 -10.77
C SER A 136 27.22 6.89 -12.29
N VAL A 137 27.48 8.04 -12.92
CA VAL A 137 27.72 8.16 -14.36
C VAL A 137 29.23 8.26 -14.70
N GLY A 138 30.09 8.41 -13.69
CA GLY A 138 31.55 8.49 -13.83
C GLY A 138 32.08 9.85 -14.33
N SER A 139 31.22 10.87 -14.47
CA SER A 139 31.62 12.22 -14.90
C SER A 139 30.58 13.27 -14.53
N THR A 140 30.98 14.55 -14.54
CA THR A 140 30.04 15.67 -14.36
C THR A 140 29.11 15.78 -15.55
N MET A 141 27.81 15.68 -15.31
CA MET A 141 26.80 15.70 -16.37
C MET A 141 26.42 17.12 -16.81
N SER A 142 25.95 17.26 -18.06
CA SER A 142 25.30 18.49 -18.54
C SER A 142 23.88 18.64 -17.96
N LEU A 143 23.27 19.83 -18.06
CA LEU A 143 21.87 20.02 -17.67
C LEU A 143 20.91 19.18 -18.51
N ASP A 144 21.17 19.01 -19.80
CA ASP A 144 20.32 18.21 -20.70
C ASP A 144 20.39 16.72 -20.36
N THR A 145 21.59 16.21 -20.08
CA THR A 145 21.75 14.81 -19.66
C THR A 145 21.05 14.55 -18.32
N ARG A 146 21.13 15.50 -17.37
CA ARG A 146 20.41 15.42 -16.09
C ARG A 146 18.89 15.41 -16.29
N ASP A 147 18.38 16.27 -17.18
CA ASP A 147 16.96 16.32 -17.52
C ASP A 147 16.46 15.00 -18.13
N THR A 148 17.20 14.44 -19.09
CA THR A 148 16.88 13.13 -19.67
C THR A 148 16.84 12.03 -18.62
N LEU A 149 17.83 11.97 -17.74
CA LEU A 149 17.88 10.97 -16.68
C LEU A 149 16.74 11.15 -15.67
N LEU A 150 16.43 12.39 -15.29
CA LEU A 150 15.30 12.67 -14.39
C LEU A 150 13.97 12.24 -15.02
N LYS A 151 13.78 12.48 -16.32
CA LYS A 151 12.59 12.01 -17.04
C LYS A 151 12.48 10.49 -17.01
N GLN A 152 13.58 9.76 -17.17
CA GLN A 152 13.60 8.30 -17.05
C GLN A 152 13.23 7.84 -15.63
N VAL A 153 13.78 8.49 -14.59
CA VAL A 153 13.44 8.21 -13.19
C VAL A 153 11.96 8.49 -12.92
N ALA A 154 11.44 9.65 -13.36
CA ALA A 154 10.04 10.01 -13.21
C ALA A 154 9.10 9.03 -13.92
N SER A 155 9.44 8.61 -15.16
CA SER A 155 8.67 7.60 -15.89
C SER A 155 8.72 6.23 -15.21
N ARG A 156 9.83 5.85 -14.57
CA ARG A 156 9.90 4.63 -13.75
C ARG A 156 8.96 4.75 -12.55
N LEU A 157 9.08 5.80 -11.74
CA LEU A 157 8.24 6.02 -10.56
C LEU A 157 6.74 6.05 -10.90
N LYS A 158 6.35 6.65 -12.03
CA LYS A 158 4.95 6.65 -12.49
C LYS A 158 4.43 5.27 -12.85
N ARG A 159 5.26 4.41 -13.46
CA ARG A 159 4.90 3.01 -13.72
C ARG A 159 4.80 2.22 -12.43
N ASP A 160 5.77 2.37 -11.54
CA ASP A 160 5.75 1.70 -10.22
C ASP A 160 4.49 2.10 -9.43
N LEU A 161 4.09 3.38 -9.49
CA LEU A 161 2.86 3.90 -8.88
C LEU A 161 1.59 3.29 -9.51
N GLU A 162 1.55 3.17 -10.85
CA GLU A 162 0.43 2.55 -11.55
C GLU A 162 0.29 1.08 -11.19
N ASP A 163 1.40 0.33 -11.19
CA ASP A 163 1.45 -1.08 -10.82
C ASP A 163 0.97 -1.30 -9.38
N ASP A 164 1.47 -0.50 -8.41
CA ASP A 164 1.03 -0.59 -7.02
C ASP A 164 -0.42 -0.13 -6.83
N GLY A 165 -0.89 0.83 -7.64
CA GLY A 165 -2.29 1.25 -7.66
C GLY A 165 -3.24 0.13 -8.09
N ILE A 166 -2.85 -0.69 -9.08
CA ILE A 166 -3.60 -1.89 -9.49
C ILE A 166 -3.66 -2.90 -8.36
N LEU A 167 -2.50 -3.22 -7.74
CA LEU A 167 -2.44 -4.17 -6.62
C LEU A 167 -3.28 -3.69 -5.42
N LEU A 168 -3.27 -2.39 -5.13
CA LEU A 168 -4.11 -1.81 -4.07
C LEU A 168 -5.60 -1.96 -4.40
N ALA A 169 -6.01 -1.72 -5.64
CA ALA A 169 -7.40 -1.88 -6.06
C ALA A 169 -7.87 -3.33 -5.91
N GLU A 170 -7.07 -4.30 -6.37
CA GLU A 170 -7.36 -5.74 -6.23
C GLU A 170 -7.44 -6.16 -4.74
N ALA A 171 -6.51 -5.68 -3.91
CA ALA A 171 -6.50 -5.97 -2.48
C ALA A 171 -7.73 -5.38 -1.77
N ASN A 172 -8.17 -4.18 -2.15
CA ASN A 172 -9.37 -3.54 -1.62
C ASN A 172 -10.65 -4.27 -2.01
N GLU A 173 -10.76 -4.73 -3.26
CA GLU A 173 -11.89 -5.56 -3.70
C GLU A 173 -11.98 -6.85 -2.87
N MET A 174 -10.85 -7.53 -2.67
CA MET A 174 -10.77 -8.74 -1.86
C MET A 174 -11.17 -8.49 -0.40
N VAL A 175 -10.66 -7.42 0.23
CA VAL A 175 -11.02 -7.07 1.61
C VAL A 175 -12.50 -6.75 1.70
N THR A 176 -13.04 -5.97 0.76
CA THR A 176 -14.47 -5.58 0.75
C THR A 176 -15.37 -6.81 0.67
N GLU A 177 -15.09 -7.73 -0.25
CA GLU A 177 -15.87 -8.97 -0.38
C GLU A 177 -15.79 -9.83 0.89
N LEU A 178 -14.60 -10.00 1.45
CA LEU A 178 -14.40 -10.77 2.67
C LEU A 178 -15.12 -10.14 3.87
N GLU A 179 -15.08 -8.83 4.03
CA GLU A 179 -15.80 -8.12 5.09
C GLU A 179 -17.31 -8.27 4.96
N ASP A 180 -17.83 -8.10 3.75
CA ASP A 180 -19.25 -8.24 3.46
C ASP A 180 -19.76 -9.64 3.81
N ASN A 181 -19.00 -10.68 3.45
CA ASN A 181 -19.39 -12.06 3.72
C ASN A 181 -19.13 -12.49 5.18
N LEU A 182 -18.00 -12.12 5.78
CA LEU A 182 -17.62 -12.56 7.15
C LEU A 182 -18.28 -11.75 8.26
N GLN A 183 -18.49 -10.45 8.06
CA GLN A 183 -18.91 -9.54 9.13
C GLN A 183 -20.33 -9.01 8.94
N LYS A 184 -20.74 -8.73 7.70
CA LYS A 184 -22.05 -8.13 7.41
C LYS A 184 -23.14 -9.14 7.06
N SER A 185 -22.80 -10.43 6.96
CA SER A 185 -23.70 -11.50 6.51
C SER A 185 -24.38 -11.14 5.17
N SER A 186 -23.63 -10.53 4.24
CA SER A 186 -24.18 -10.03 2.97
C SER A 186 -24.48 -11.14 1.96
N GLY A 187 -23.80 -12.28 2.06
CA GLY A 187 -23.90 -13.40 1.15
C GLY A 187 -25.28 -14.08 1.14
N PRO A 188 -25.77 -14.52 -0.05
CA PRO A 188 -27.09 -15.12 -0.19
C PRO A 188 -27.25 -16.44 0.57
N THR A 189 -26.22 -17.30 0.56
CA THR A 189 -26.25 -18.58 1.29
C THR A 189 -26.27 -18.34 2.79
N ARG A 190 -25.43 -17.41 3.25
CA ARG A 190 -25.40 -16.99 4.64
C ARG A 190 -26.75 -16.44 5.11
N LYS A 191 -27.41 -15.60 4.32
CA LYS A 191 -28.75 -15.06 4.61
C LYS A 191 -29.80 -16.15 4.71
N LYS A 192 -29.87 -17.07 3.74
CA LYS A 192 -30.81 -18.19 3.75
C LYS A 192 -30.62 -19.07 4.99
N PHE A 193 -29.37 -19.37 5.34
CA PHE A 193 -29.04 -20.13 6.54
C PHE A 193 -29.54 -19.44 7.81
N GLU A 194 -29.29 -18.13 7.96
CA GLU A 194 -29.78 -17.38 9.12
C GLU A 194 -31.32 -17.26 9.15
N GLU A 195 -32.00 -17.20 8.00
CA GLU A 195 -33.46 -17.24 7.91
C GLU A 195 -34.03 -18.54 8.45
N VAL A 196 -33.43 -19.67 8.05
CA VAL A 196 -33.81 -21.00 8.57
C VAL A 196 -33.62 -21.04 10.09
N LEU A 197 -32.49 -20.57 10.63
CA LEU A 197 -32.28 -20.50 12.08
C LEU A 197 -33.35 -19.67 12.79
N ARG A 198 -33.71 -18.51 12.23
CA ARG A 198 -34.76 -17.64 12.79
C ARG A 198 -36.13 -18.31 12.80
N SER A 199 -36.45 -19.13 11.80
CA SER A 199 -37.76 -19.79 11.68
C SER A 199 -38.12 -20.67 12.89
N PHE A 200 -37.13 -21.24 13.59
CA PHE A 200 -37.33 -22.00 14.83
C PHE A 200 -36.83 -21.28 16.09
N GLY A 201 -36.72 -19.95 16.02
CA GLY A 201 -36.45 -19.08 17.16
C GLY A 201 -35.00 -19.15 17.65
N VAL A 202 -34.05 -19.25 16.72
CA VAL A 202 -32.61 -19.05 16.94
C VAL A 202 -32.18 -17.84 16.13
N ASP A 203 -32.15 -16.66 16.76
CA ASP A 203 -31.69 -15.43 16.13
C ASP A 203 -30.32 -15.02 16.67
N GLN A 204 -29.34 -14.91 15.77
CA GLN A 204 -27.97 -14.51 16.08
C GLN A 204 -27.77 -12.99 15.97
N ARG A 205 -28.76 -12.23 15.47
CA ARG A 205 -28.71 -10.77 15.29
C ARG A 205 -28.68 -9.99 16.62
N VAL A 206 -28.88 -10.66 17.75
CA VAL A 206 -28.76 -10.09 19.10
C VAL A 206 -27.29 -10.01 19.56
N TRP A 207 -26.38 -9.70 18.64
CA TRP A 207 -24.95 -9.41 18.87
C TRP A 207 -24.09 -10.58 19.33
N LEU A 208 -23.36 -11.20 18.38
CA LEU A 208 -22.03 -11.81 18.61
C LEU A 208 -21.89 -12.83 19.76
N GLN A 209 -22.99 -13.31 20.35
CA GLN A 209 -22.95 -14.26 21.44
C GLN A 209 -22.73 -15.67 20.88
N GLU A 210 -21.90 -16.43 21.60
CA GLU A 210 -21.84 -17.87 21.41
C GLU A 210 -23.25 -18.45 21.58
N PHE A 211 -23.63 -19.40 20.71
CA PHE A 211 -24.91 -20.07 20.83
C PHE A 211 -25.08 -20.64 22.24
N THR A 212 -26.15 -20.24 22.93
CA THR A 212 -26.45 -20.78 24.26
C THR A 212 -26.83 -22.26 24.15
N GLY A 213 -26.74 -23.00 25.25
CA GLY A 213 -27.18 -24.40 25.29
C GLY A 213 -28.64 -24.59 24.83
N ASN A 214 -29.51 -23.60 25.06
CA ASN A 214 -30.89 -23.62 24.55
C ASN A 214 -30.94 -23.50 23.02
N ASN A 215 -30.10 -22.65 22.42
CA ASN A 215 -30.03 -22.55 20.96
C ASN A 215 -29.52 -23.85 20.35
N ILE A 216 -28.45 -24.43 20.92
CA ILE A 216 -27.90 -25.72 20.45
C ILE A 216 -28.96 -26.82 20.52
N ARG A 217 -29.71 -26.93 21.63
CA ARG A 217 -30.80 -27.92 21.74
C ARG A 217 -31.93 -27.72 20.72
N LYS A 218 -32.20 -26.50 20.29
CA LYS A 218 -33.16 -26.24 19.20
C LYS A 218 -32.59 -26.66 17.85
N ILE A 219 -31.33 -26.29 17.56
CA ILE A 219 -30.64 -26.63 16.31
C ILE A 219 -30.59 -28.16 16.12
N LEU A 220 -30.24 -28.91 17.17
CA LEU A 220 -30.06 -30.36 17.10
C LEU A 220 -31.37 -31.17 17.07
N ARG A 221 -32.55 -30.54 16.95
CA ARG A 221 -33.80 -31.27 16.75
C ARG A 221 -33.84 -31.85 15.34
N PRO A 222 -34.26 -33.12 15.13
CA PRO A 222 -34.27 -33.74 13.80
C PRO A 222 -34.95 -32.87 12.72
N GLN A 223 -36.16 -32.38 13.01
CA GLN A 223 -36.91 -31.50 12.11
C GLN A 223 -36.17 -30.20 11.71
N ASN A 224 -35.29 -29.68 12.58
CA ASN A 224 -34.54 -28.46 12.33
C ASN A 224 -33.23 -28.77 11.58
N ILE A 225 -32.64 -29.95 11.79
CA ILE A 225 -31.51 -30.43 10.99
C ILE A 225 -31.98 -30.62 9.54
N ASP A 226 -33.13 -31.27 9.33
CA ASP A 226 -33.69 -31.46 7.98
C ASP A 226 -33.95 -30.12 7.29
N ALA A 227 -34.47 -29.13 8.02
CA ALA A 227 -34.68 -27.78 7.49
C ALA A 227 -33.39 -27.03 7.13
N ILE A 228 -32.28 -27.29 7.84
CA ILE A 228 -30.96 -26.71 7.54
C ILE A 228 -30.33 -27.36 6.30
N LEU A 229 -30.55 -28.66 6.11
CA LEU A 229 -29.94 -29.43 5.01
C LEU A 229 -30.73 -29.37 3.69
N ALA A 230 -31.93 -28.78 3.69
CA ALA A 230 -32.80 -28.62 2.52
C ALA A 230 -32.45 -27.39 1.63
#